data_AF-A0A3P7M7A4-F1
#
_entry.id   AF-A0A3P7M7A4-F1
#
_cell.length_a   1.000
_cell.length_b   1.000
_cell.length_c   1.000
_cell.angle_alpha   90.00
_cell.angle_beta   90.00
_cell.angle_gamma   90.00
#
_symmetry.space_group_name_H-M   'P 1'
#
loop_
_entity.id
_entity.type
_entity.pdbx_description
1 polymer ?
#
loop_
_entity_poly.entity_id
_entity_poly.type
_entity_poly.pdbx_seq_one_letter_code
_entity_poly.pdbx_strand_id
1 'polypeptide(L)'
;MVTDAIEELMTSVRAGSCCDKNMQDMLVLPMALADGKSSIRTTALTLHTQSAIYVAEKLLPVKFVVEEQTDGTVILSCEGIGLSASS
;
A
#
# COMPACT_ATOMS: atom_id res chain seq x y z
N MET A 1 -6.78 -22.02 -13.13
CA MET A 1 -5.98 -21.22 -14.10
C MET A 1 -6.71 -20.01 -14.69
N VAL A 2 -8.05 -19.93 -14.75
CA VAL A 2 -8.76 -18.66 -15.01
C VAL A 2 -9.71 -18.32 -13.85
N THR A 3 -10.37 -19.33 -13.28
CA THR A 3 -11.21 -19.21 -12.08
C THR A 3 -10.49 -18.57 -10.90
N ASP A 4 -9.27 -19.03 -10.60
CA ASP A 4 -8.49 -18.53 -9.45
C ASP A 4 -8.15 -17.03 -9.61
N ALA A 5 -7.82 -16.59 -10.84
CA ALA A 5 -7.54 -15.19 -11.14
C ALA A 5 -8.81 -14.32 -11.04
N ILE A 6 -9.97 -14.86 -11.44
CA ILE A 6 -11.26 -14.20 -11.27
C ILE A 6 -11.60 -14.08 -9.78
N GLU A 7 -11.37 -15.12 -8.98
CA GLU A 7 -11.66 -15.11 -7.54
C GLU A 7 -10.78 -14.10 -6.79
N GLU A 8 -9.49 -14.02 -7.11
CA GLU A 8 -8.58 -13.03 -6.52
C GLU A 8 -8.98 -11.59 -6.89
N LEU A 9 -9.34 -11.36 -8.15
CA LEU A 9 -9.82 -10.05 -8.61
C LEU A 9 -11.14 -9.67 -7.92
N MET A 10 -12.11 -10.60 -7.86
CA MET A 10 -13.41 -10.37 -7.24
C MET A 10 -13.28 -10.06 -5.75
N THR A 11 -12.32 -10.68 -5.07
CA THR A 11 -12.00 -10.38 -3.66
C THR A 11 -11.53 -8.93 -3.52
N SER A 12 -10.62 -8.48 -4.40
CA SER A 12 -10.10 -7.11 -4.40
C SER A 12 -11.17 -6.07 -4.73
N VAL A 13 -12.05 -6.37 -5.68
CA VAL A 13 -13.18 -5.49 -6.05
C VAL A 13 -14.19 -5.36 -4.91
N ARG A 14 -14.55 -6.47 -4.26
CA ARG A 14 -15.49 -6.47 -3.13
C ARG A 14 -14.94 -5.74 -1.91
N ALA A 15 -13.64 -5.80 -1.70
CA ALA A 15 -12.93 -5.06 -0.65
C ALA A 15 -12.86 -3.55 -0.93
N GLY A 16 -13.18 -3.09 -2.15
CA GLY A 16 -12.96 -1.69 -2.54
C GLY A 16 -11.48 -1.31 -2.46
N SER A 17 -10.58 -2.28 -2.70
CA SER A 17 -9.14 -2.06 -2.68
C SER A 17 -8.72 -1.18 -3.85
N CYS A 18 -7.78 -0.27 -3.60
CA CYS A 18 -7.21 0.62 -4.62
C CYS A 18 -6.27 -0.11 -5.60
N CYS A 19 -5.75 -1.27 -5.19
CA CYS A 19 -4.84 -2.10 -5.98
C CYS A 19 -5.06 -3.58 -5.65
N ASP A 20 -4.57 -4.47 -6.52
CA ASP A 20 -4.53 -5.91 -6.22
C ASP A 20 -3.43 -6.22 -5.18
N LYS A 21 -3.50 -7.42 -4.60
CA LYS A 21 -2.60 -7.85 -3.53
C LYS A 21 -1.10 -7.78 -3.87
N ASN A 22 -0.73 -7.99 -5.14
CA ASN A 22 0.65 -8.06 -5.56
C ASN A 22 1.20 -6.69 -5.96
N MET A 23 0.35 -5.68 -6.15
CA MET A 23 0.75 -4.32 -6.53
C MET A 23 0.84 -3.38 -5.31
N GLN A 24 0.45 -3.83 -4.12
CA GLN A 24 0.50 -3.04 -2.89
C GLN A 24 1.91 -2.53 -2.54
N ASP A 25 2.93 -3.36 -2.73
CA ASP A 25 4.33 -3.05 -2.43
C ASP A 25 4.90 -1.96 -3.35
N MET A 26 4.49 -1.95 -4.62
CA MET A 26 4.88 -0.92 -5.60
C MET A 26 4.44 0.49 -5.20
N LEU A 27 3.40 0.63 -4.36
CA LEU A 27 2.89 1.93 -3.90
C LEU A 27 3.64 2.48 -2.68
N VAL A 28 4.34 1.63 -1.93
CA VAL A 28 5.02 2.04 -0.69
C VAL A 28 6.04 3.16 -0.95
N LEU A 29 6.92 2.98 -1.93
CA LEU A 29 7.94 3.97 -2.24
C LEU A 29 7.34 5.29 -2.78
N PRO A 30 6.42 5.28 -3.76
CA PRO A 30 5.69 6.48 -4.15
C PRO A 30 5.02 7.22 -2.98
N MET A 31 4.36 6.51 -2.07
CA MET A 31 3.73 7.12 -0.89
C MET A 31 4.74 7.80 0.02
N ALA A 32 5.92 7.20 0.21
CA ALA A 32 6.99 7.77 1.02
C ALA A 32 7.65 9.00 0.36
N LEU A 33 7.66 9.09 -0.96
CA LEU A 33 8.26 10.19 -1.72
C LEU A 33 7.28 11.34 -2.01
N ALA A 34 5.98 11.07 -1.98
CA ALA A 34 4.93 12.05 -2.24
C ALA A 34 5.04 13.27 -1.31
N ASP A 35 4.55 14.42 -1.78
CA ASP A 35 4.39 15.60 -0.94
C ASP A 35 3.07 15.51 -0.17
N GLY A 36 3.17 15.43 1.16
CA GLY A 36 2.03 15.32 2.06
C GLY A 36 1.57 13.89 2.35
N LYS A 37 0.33 13.79 2.87
CA LYS A 37 -0.28 12.51 3.28
C LYS A 37 -0.84 11.72 2.10
N SER A 38 -0.36 10.49 1.96
CA SER A 38 -0.95 9.47 1.08
C SER A 38 -1.74 8.44 1.90
N SER A 39 -2.86 7.96 1.36
CA SER A 39 -3.64 6.87 1.95
C SER A 39 -4.28 5.98 0.88
N ILE A 40 -4.18 4.68 1.07
CA ILE A 40 -4.78 3.66 0.20
C ILE A 40 -5.57 2.65 1.02
N ARG A 41 -6.69 2.18 0.47
CA ARG A 41 -7.39 0.99 0.97
C ARG A 41 -6.89 -0.23 0.23
N THR A 42 -6.62 -1.31 0.95
CA THR A 42 -6.18 -2.57 0.38
C THR A 42 -6.73 -3.77 1.16
N THR A 43 -6.57 -4.98 0.64
CA THR A 43 -6.73 -6.21 1.43
C THR A 43 -5.58 -6.34 2.44
N ALA A 44 -5.58 -7.40 3.25
CA ALA A 44 -4.46 -7.72 4.14
C ALA A 44 -3.08 -7.56 3.44
N LEU A 45 -2.13 -6.98 4.18
CA LEU A 45 -0.79 -6.71 3.66
C LEU A 45 -0.03 -8.02 3.42
N THR A 46 0.63 -8.12 2.26
CA THR A 46 1.53 -9.24 1.99
C THR A 46 2.86 -9.08 2.75
N LEU A 47 3.61 -10.18 2.92
CA LEU A 47 4.96 -10.12 3.50
C LEU A 47 5.90 -9.21 2.67
N HIS A 48 5.70 -9.15 1.35
CA HIS A 48 6.46 -8.27 0.47
C HIS A 48 6.15 -6.80 0.75
N THR A 49 4.86 -6.45 0.90
CA THR A 49 4.43 -5.10 1.26
C THR A 49 4.97 -4.68 2.63
N GLN A 50 4.92 -5.57 3.63
CA GLN A 50 5.50 -5.31 4.96
C GLN A 50 7.02 -5.10 4.89
N SER A 51 7.73 -5.89 4.08
CA SER A 51 9.18 -5.73 3.88
C SER A 51 9.52 -4.42 3.15
N ALA A 52 8.71 -4.03 2.16
CA ALA A 52 8.87 -2.75 1.46
C ALA A 52 8.66 -1.57 2.41
N ILE A 53 7.64 -1.62 3.28
CA ILE A 53 7.42 -0.62 4.34
C ILE A 53 8.65 -0.54 5.24
N TYR A 54 9.12 -1.68 5.74
CA TYR A 54 10.30 -1.74 6.60
C TYR A 54 11.53 -1.10 5.95
N VAL A 55 11.81 -1.42 4.68
CA VAL A 55 12.93 -0.83 3.93
C VAL A 55 12.73 0.68 3.75
N ALA A 56 11.53 1.13 3.37
CA ALA A 56 11.23 2.54 3.18
C ALA A 56 11.45 3.35 4.47
N GLU A 57 10.99 2.86 5.63
CA GLU A 57 11.22 3.53 6.92
C GLU A 57 12.69 3.52 7.38
N LYS A 58 13.52 2.62 6.84
CA LYS A 58 14.97 2.60 7.12
C LYS A 58 15.75 3.56 6.25
N LEU A 59 15.28 3.80 5.03
CA LEU A 59 15.96 4.66 4.06
C LEU A 59 15.48 6.12 4.13
N LEU A 60 14.22 6.34 4.51
CA LEU A 60 13.57 7.63 4.51
C LEU A 60 13.01 7.97 5.90
N PRO A 61 12.96 9.25 6.30
CA PRO A 61 12.40 9.69 7.57
C PRO A 61 10.86 9.69 7.55
N VAL A 62 10.24 8.56 7.19
CA VAL A 62 8.79 8.39 7.10
C VAL A 62 8.30 7.32 8.07
N LYS A 63 6.99 7.34 8.34
CA LYS A 63 6.31 6.29 9.11
C LYS A 63 5.01 5.88 8.44
N PHE A 64 4.83 4.57 8.27
CA PHE A 64 3.60 4.00 7.77
C PHE A 64 2.66 3.66 8.93
N VAL A 65 1.39 3.98 8.73
CA VAL A 65 0.31 3.62 9.64
C VAL A 65 -0.57 2.58 8.94
N VAL A 66 -0.77 1.45 9.62
CA VAL A 66 -1.54 0.31 9.15
C VAL A 66 -2.77 0.18 10.03
N GLU A 67 -3.96 0.47 9.49
CA GLU A 67 -5.23 0.41 10.21
C GLU A 67 -6.13 -0.68 9.63
N GLU A 68 -6.26 -1.79 10.35
CA GLU A 68 -7.23 -2.84 10.03
C GLU A 68 -8.67 -2.34 10.23
N GLN A 69 -9.52 -2.64 9.26
CA GLN A 69 -10.92 -2.24 9.24
C GLN A 69 -11.82 -3.42 9.63
N THR A 70 -13.04 -3.12 10.05
CA THR A 70 -14.03 -4.14 10.47
C THR A 70 -14.45 -5.09 9.35
N ASP A 71 -14.27 -4.71 8.08
CA ASP A 71 -14.56 -5.52 6.90
C ASP A 71 -13.37 -6.37 6.42
N GLY A 72 -12.26 -6.40 7.18
CA GLY A 72 -11.04 -7.14 6.86
C GLY A 72 -10.12 -6.44 5.85
N THR A 73 -10.43 -5.20 5.48
CA THR A 73 -9.52 -4.36 4.69
C THR A 73 -8.52 -3.62 5.57
N VAL A 74 -7.50 -3.04 4.95
CA VAL A 74 -6.46 -2.26 5.60
C VAL A 74 -6.43 -0.88 4.96
N ILE A 75 -6.42 0.16 5.80
CA ILE A 75 -6.04 1.51 5.38
C ILE A 75 -4.55 1.68 5.68
N LEU A 76 -3.75 1.78 4.61
CA LEU A 76 -2.34 2.10 4.70
C LEU A 76 -2.17 3.59 4.46
N SER A 77 -1.48 4.30 5.36
CA SER A 77 -1.18 5.72 5.17
C SER A 77 0.25 6.09 5.54
N CYS A 78 0.76 7.15 4.94
CA CYS A 78 2.13 7.64 5.12
C CYS A 78 2.18 9.15 4.86
N GLU A 79 2.92 9.89 5.68
CA GLU A 79 3.32 11.27 5.40
C GLU A 79 4.64 11.21 4.62
N GLY A 80 4.59 11.58 3.34
CA GLY A 80 5.75 11.51 2.47
C GLY A 80 6.70 12.70 2.64
N ILE A 81 7.93 12.56 2.16
CA ILE A 81 8.98 13.57 2.33
C ILE A 81 8.89 14.75 1.35
N GLY A 82 7.99 14.70 0.36
CA GLY A 82 7.88 15.72 -0.68
C GLY A 82 9.13 15.84 -1.54
N LEU A 83 9.66 14.71 -2.04
CA LEU A 83 10.83 14.73 -2.90
C LEU A 83 10.48 15.38 -4.25
N SER A 84 10.85 16.65 -4.40
CA SER A 84 10.79 17.36 -5.67
C SER A 84 12.14 17.25 -6.36
N ALA A 85 12.14 16.93 -7.66
CA ALA A 85 13.34 17.04 -8.47
C ALA A 85 13.72 18.52 -8.54
N SER A 86 14.75 18.92 -7.80
CA SER A 86 15.36 20.23 -7.94
C SER A 86 15.82 20.41 -9.39
N SER A 87 15.18 21.32 -10.11
CA SER A 87 15.70 21.85 -11.38
C SER A 87 16.94 22.71 -11.14
#